data_AF-A0A2N7XSR0-F1
#
_entry.id   AF-A0A2N7XSR0-F1
#
_cell.length_a   1.000
_cell.length_b   1.000
_cell.length_c   1.000
_cell.angle_alpha   90.00
_cell.angle_beta   90.00
_cell.angle_gamma   90.00
#
_symmetry.space_group_name_H-M   'P 1'
#
loop_
_entity.id
_entity.type
_entity.pdbx_description
1 polymer ?
#
loop_
_entity_poly.entity_id
_entity_poly.type
_entity_poly.pdbx_seq_one_letter_code
_entity_poly.pdbx_strand_id
1 'polypeptide(L)' 'SGMAHEFAPIENAPLLKNVLAAIGNEPLLAVLVATLLTWACHSSVAVVLLIVSLTASQTVSPIGALAFVVGANIGGTLP' A
#
# COMPACT_ATOMS: atom_id res chain seq x y z
N SER A 1 22.69 -21.82 -19.38
CA SER A 1 23.22 -20.79 -18.46
C SER A 1 22.88 -19.35 -18.88
N GLY A 2 21.88 -19.11 -19.74
CA GLY A 2 21.57 -17.76 -20.29
C GLY A 2 20.14 -17.25 -20.11
N MET A 3 19.28 -17.88 -19.30
CA MET A 3 17.87 -17.45 -19.14
C MET A 3 17.53 -16.81 -17.79
N ALA A 4 18.48 -16.72 -16.85
CA ALA A 4 18.23 -16.18 -15.50
C ALA A 4 18.70 -14.71 -15.32
N HIS A 5 19.26 -14.06 -16.33
CA HIS A 5 19.86 -12.71 -16.18
C HIS A 5 18.97 -11.56 -16.68
N GLU A 6 17.85 -11.83 -17.35
CA GLU A 6 17.00 -10.75 -17.90
C GLU A 6 15.87 -10.31 -16.95
N PHE A 7 15.61 -11.05 -15.86
CA PHE A 7 14.60 -10.69 -14.85
C PHE A 7 15.18 -9.91 -13.66
N ALA A 8 16.47 -9.55 -13.72
CA ALA A 8 17.19 -8.86 -12.64
C ALA A 8 16.64 -7.46 -12.22
N PRO A 9 15.93 -6.66 -13.06
CA PRO A 9 15.54 -5.31 -12.62
C PRO A 9 14.22 -5.22 -11.83
N ILE A 10 13.36 -6.25 -11.81
CA ILE A 10 12.04 -6.15 -11.14
C ILE A 10 12.12 -6.56 -9.66
N GLU A 11 13.08 -7.41 -9.32
CA GLU A 11 13.27 -7.94 -7.96
C GLU A 11 13.71 -6.85 -6.96
N ASN A 12 14.34 -5.79 -7.47
CA ASN A 12 14.67 -4.58 -6.75
C ASN A 12 14.03 -3.41 -7.47
N ALA A 13 12.74 -3.15 -7.22
CA ALA A 13 12.17 -1.83 -7.44
C ALA A 13 12.32 -1.01 -6.13
N PRO A 14 13.53 -0.53 -5.76
CA PRO A 14 13.72 0.31 -4.58
C PRO A 14 12.87 1.58 -4.71
N LEU A 15 12.56 2.00 -5.94
CA LEU A 15 11.64 3.10 -6.19
C LEU A 15 10.25 2.83 -5.64
N LEU A 16 9.68 1.65 -5.91
CA LEU A 16 8.36 1.27 -5.43
C LEU A 16 8.35 1.14 -3.90
N LYS A 17 9.37 0.49 -3.34
CA LYS A 17 9.54 0.37 -1.89
C LYS A 17 9.67 1.75 -1.21
N ASN A 18 10.47 2.65 -1.78
CA ASN A 18 10.66 4.00 -1.25
C ASN A 18 9.39 4.85 -1.33
N VAL A 19 8.64 4.75 -2.43
CA VAL A 19 7.36 5.44 -2.58
C VAL A 19 6.36 4.92 -1.55
N LEU A 20 6.24 3.59 -1.40
CA LEU A 20 5.34 2.98 -0.41
C LEU A 20 5.76 3.32 1.03
N ALA A 21 7.06 3.36 1.32
CA ALA A 21 7.58 3.78 2.61
C ALA A 21 7.29 5.25 2.89
N ALA A 22 7.49 6.13 1.91
CA ALA A 22 7.17 7.56 2.04
C ALA A 22 5.67 7.79 2.30
N ILE A 23 4.79 7.06 1.61
CA ILE A 23 3.34 7.10 1.84
C ILE A 23 3.01 6.54 3.23
N GLY A 24 3.63 5.42 3.62
CA GLY A 24 3.38 4.75 4.90
C GLY A 24 3.94 5.46 6.13
N ASN A 25 4.87 6.40 5.92
CA ASN A 25 5.44 7.22 6.99
C ASN A 25 4.69 8.55 7.19
N GLU A 26 3.82 8.92 6.24
CA GLU A 26 2.96 10.11 6.29
C GLU A 26 1.49 9.70 6.50
N PRO A 27 0.93 9.82 7.72
CA PRO A 27 -0.39 9.31 8.06
C PRO A 27 -1.50 9.90 7.18
N LEU A 28 -1.41 11.19 6.86
CA LEU A 28 -2.42 11.87 6.05
C LEU A 28 -2.43 11.34 4.60
N LEU A 29 -1.25 11.06 4.05
CA LEU A 29 -1.12 10.42 2.72
C LEU A 29 -1.66 9.00 2.75
N ALA A 30 -1.37 8.24 3.81
CA ALA A 30 -1.89 6.89 3.99
C ALA A 30 -3.43 6.85 3.98
N VAL A 31 -4.11 7.78 4.67
CA VAL A 31 -5.58 7.90 4.62
C VAL A 31 -6.06 8.14 3.18
N LEU A 32 -5.48 9.12 2.48
CA LEU A 32 -5.92 9.49 1.12
C LEU A 32 -5.74 8.34 0.13
N VAL A 33 -4.58 7.68 0.17
CA VAL A 33 -4.28 6.55 -0.72
C VAL A 33 -5.23 5.39 -0.44
N ALA A 34 -5.48 5.05 0.83
CA ALA A 34 -6.43 4.00 1.18
C ALA A 34 -7.86 4.32 0.72
N THR A 35 -8.29 5.57 0.92
CA THR A 35 -9.63 6.04 0.53
C THR A 35 -9.83 5.89 -0.97
N LEU A 36 -8.86 6.35 -1.78
CA LEU A 36 -8.90 6.25 -3.24
C LEU A 36 -8.85 4.80 -3.71
N LEU A 37 -7.99 3.96 -3.13
CA LEU A 37 -7.92 2.54 -3.48
C LEU A 37 -9.24 1.83 -3.15
N THR A 38 -9.83 2.07 -1.99
CA THR A 38 -11.09 1.40 -1.62
C THR A 38 -12.24 1.85 -2.48
N TRP A 39 -12.33 3.15 -2.79
CA TRP A 39 -13.30 3.65 -3.74
C TRP A 39 -13.14 2.99 -5.12
N ALA A 40 -11.92 2.97 -5.67
CA ALA A 40 -11.63 2.37 -6.97
C ALA A 40 -11.89 0.85 -7.02
N CYS A 41 -11.61 0.13 -5.93
CA CYS A 41 -11.83 -1.30 -5.85
C CYS A 41 -13.28 -1.68 -5.49
N HIS A 42 -14.11 -0.74 -5.01
CA HIS A 42 -15.43 -0.97 -4.38
C HIS A 42 -15.43 -2.06 -3.27
N SER A 43 -14.27 -2.59 -2.88
CA SER A 43 -14.10 -3.76 -2.03
C SER A 43 -13.07 -3.44 -0.95
N SER A 44 -13.58 -3.15 0.26
CA SER A 44 -12.74 -2.79 1.41
C SER A 44 -11.84 -3.94 1.85
N VAL A 45 -12.23 -5.20 1.64
CA VAL A 45 -11.44 -6.39 2.03
C VAL A 45 -10.15 -6.49 1.24
N ALA A 46 -10.18 -6.25 -0.07
CA ALA A 46 -8.98 -6.28 -0.92
C ALA A 46 -7.95 -5.24 -0.47
N VAL A 47 -8.42 -4.04 -0.09
CA VAL A 47 -7.55 -2.96 0.38
C VAL A 47 -6.99 -3.26 1.77
N VAL A 48 -7.78 -3.82 2.68
CA VAL A 48 -7.29 -4.25 3.99
C VAL A 48 -6.20 -5.32 3.86
N LEU A 49 -6.37 -6.32 2.98
CA LEU A 49 -5.33 -7.33 2.73
C LEU A 49 -4.04 -6.70 2.20
N LEU A 50 -4.14 -5.71 1.31
CA LEU A 50 -2.98 -4.96 0.81
C LEU A 50 -2.28 -4.18 1.94
N ILE A 51 -3.01 -3.50 2.82
CA ILE A 51 -2.45 -2.78 3.97
C ILE A 51 -1.74 -3.75 4.93
N VAL A 52 -2.33 -4.92 5.18
CA VAL A 52 -1.72 -5.97 6.01
C VAL A 52 -0.42 -6.47 5.38
N SER A 53 -0.37 -6.71 4.07
CA SER A 53 0.86 -7.09 3.37
C SER A 53 1.96 -6.03 3.46
N LEU A 54 1.62 -4.75 3.35
CA LEU A 54 2.57 -3.63 3.49
C LEU A 54 3.09 -3.50 4.92
N THR A 55 2.21 -3.71 5.91
CA THR A 55 2.58 -3.68 7.34
C THR A 55 3.46 -4.88 7.71
N ALA A 56 3.14 -6.07 7.20
CA ALA A 56 3.94 -7.28 7.38
C ALA A 56 5.35 -7.14 6.78
N SER A 57 5.50 -6.31 5.74
CA SER A 57 6.79 -5.98 5.13
C SER A 57 7.58 -4.90 5.90
N GLN A 58 7.10 -4.48 7.09
CA GLN A 58 7.63 -3.37 7.90
C GLN A 58 7.81 -2.05 7.12
N THR A 59 7.10 -1.89 6.00
CA THR A 59 7.22 -0.72 5.12
C THR A 59 6.39 0.45 5.64
N VAL A 60 5.42 0.18 6.50
CA VAL A 60 4.47 1.15 7.05
C VAL A 60 4.59 1.16 8.57
N SER A 61 4.62 2.35 9.17
CA SER A 61 4.63 2.50 10.62
C SER A 61 3.29 2.07 11.25
N PRO A 62 3.23 1.70 12.54
CA PRO A 62 1.96 1.35 13.20
C PRO A 62 0.90 2.46 13.11
N ILE A 63 1.33 3.73 13.22
CA ILE A 63 0.46 4.90 13.04
C ILE A 63 -0.05 5.00 11.58
N GLY A 64 0.83 4.76 10.60
CA GLY A 64 0.45 4.75 9.19
C GLY A 64 -0.55 3.64 8.87
N ALA A 65 -0.39 2.45 9.46
CA ALA A 65 -1.30 1.32 9.28
C ALA A 65 -2.71 1.65 9.80
N LEU A 66 -2.81 2.31 10.96
CA LEU A 66 -4.10 2.80 11.48
C LEU A 66 -4.74 3.82 10.54
N ALA A 67 -3.94 4.77 10.02
CA ALA A 67 -4.40 5.75 9.05
C ALA A 67 -4.92 5.11 7.75
N PHE A 68 -4.24 4.08 7.25
CA PHE A 68 -4.70 3.29 6.11
C PHE A 68 -6.06 2.63 6.38
N VAL A 69 -6.28 2.03 7.56
CA VAL A 69 -7.57 1.41 7.92
C VAL A 69 -8.69 2.45 7.98
N VAL A 70 -8.43 3.62 8.55
CA VAL A 70 -9.39 4.73 8.59
C VAL A 70 -9.78 5.16 7.18
N GLY A 71 -8.81 5.37 6.28
CA GLY A 71 -9.08 5.74 4.90
C GLY A 71 -9.83 4.67 4.12
N ALA A 72 -9.48 3.39 4.30
CA ALA A 72 -10.20 2.29 3.66
C ALA A 72 -11.68 2.25 4.06
N ASN A 73 -11.99 2.52 5.33
CA ASN A 73 -13.37 2.60 5.79
C ASN A 73 -14.13 3.80 5.19
N ILE A 74 -13.49 4.95 5.03
CA ILE A 74 -14.07 6.13 4.38
C ILE A 74 -14.33 5.86 2.89
N GLY A 75 -13.35 5.29 2.19
CA GLY A 75 -13.44 5.03 0.74
C GLY A 75 -14.57 4.07 0.37
N GLY A 76 -14.90 3.12 1.25
CA GLY A 76 -16.03 2.19 1.05
C GLY A 76 -17.41 2.84 1.14
N THR A 77 -17.50 4.08 1.66
CA THR A 77 -18.76 4.85 1.76
C THR A 77 -18.96 5.83 0.61
N LEU A 78 -17.93 6.04 -0.23
CA LEU A 78 -18.02 6.90 -1.40
C LEU A 78 -18.71 6.14 -2.56
N PRO A 79 -19.67 6.77 -3.26
CA PRO A 79 -20.48 6.12 -4.29
C PRO A 79 -19.72 5.79 -5.57
#